data_AF-L7C854-F1
#
_entry.id   AF-L7C854-F1
#
_cell.length_a   1.000
_cell.length_b   1.000
_cell.length_c   1.000
_cell.angle_alpha   90.00
_cell.angle_beta   90.00
_cell.angle_gamma   90.00
#
_symmetry.space_group_name_H-M   'P 1'
#
loop_
_entity.id
_entity.type
_entity.pdbx_description
1 polymer ?
#
loop_
_entity_poly.entity_id
_entity_poly.type
_entity_poly.pdbx_seq_one_letter_code
_entity_poly.pdbx_strand_id
1 'polypeptide(L)'
;MNNLYHLICENSARPDLARSVLDQLAETSEFDLGTQARSLTDPQFRMVADWIVSEVLDSAKFNAIFTGALFHMFLTATQYGGRGELVAEFEMKVKISRSQLYRLKDIHLAFGCLLIKEPSVRHRFPMESLKLLSSSGTEQAARDEATELARKGETVTIKKAKEFIANNSLPKEPAGHEEQPSCEVGLLPSPDETEAIDTPATPGVLWRYCDRLVRVIIEPASKRTVDLDAMIYALREALRRIEGERMSDGNPSNQDSNEEQYADVG
;
A
#
# COMPACT_ATOMS: atom_id res chain seq x y z
N MET A 1 1.57 16.05 -10.86
CA MET A 1 2.17 15.74 -9.54
C MET A 1 3.68 15.84 -9.69
N ASN A 2 4.37 16.46 -8.73
CA ASN A 2 5.84 16.52 -8.75
C ASN A 2 6.40 15.17 -8.29
N ASN A 3 7.52 14.74 -8.88
CA ASN A 3 8.20 13.52 -8.46
C ASN A 3 8.90 13.77 -7.11
N LEU A 4 8.47 13.05 -6.07
CA LEU A 4 8.95 13.18 -4.69
C LEU A 4 10.44 12.95 -4.56
N TYR A 5 10.98 11.97 -5.30
CA TYR A 5 12.39 11.64 -5.26
C TYR A 5 13.25 12.71 -5.94
N HIS A 6 12.79 13.28 -7.06
CA HIS A 6 13.46 14.41 -7.70
C HIS A 6 13.40 15.67 -6.83
N LEU A 7 12.27 15.92 -6.16
CA LEU A 7 12.14 17.03 -5.21
C LEU A 7 13.25 16.97 -4.15
N ILE A 8 13.51 15.79 -3.58
CA ILE A 8 14.60 15.58 -2.61
C ILE A 8 15.97 15.82 -3.24
N CYS A 9 16.21 15.29 -4.45
CA CYS A 9 17.48 15.46 -5.14
C CYS A 9 17.82 16.93 -5.42
N GLU A 10 16.82 17.73 -5.79
CA GLU A 10 16.98 19.13 -6.18
C GLU A 10 17.02 20.09 -4.99
N ASN A 11 16.47 19.69 -3.84
CA ASN A 11 16.17 20.62 -2.74
C ASN A 11 16.71 20.16 -1.38
N SER A 12 17.67 19.23 -1.32
CA SER A 12 18.11 18.57 -0.08
C SER A 12 18.52 19.51 1.07
N ALA A 13 18.91 20.76 0.77
CA ALA A 13 19.27 21.78 1.76
C ALA A 13 18.08 22.61 2.30
N ARG A 14 16.87 22.44 1.78
CA ARG A 14 15.71 23.26 2.16
C ARG A 14 15.15 22.84 3.53
N PRO A 15 14.98 23.78 4.47
CA PRO A 15 14.51 23.47 5.83
C PRO A 15 13.06 22.98 5.88
N ASP A 16 12.24 23.34 4.89
CA ASP A 16 10.83 22.96 4.76
C ASP A 16 10.62 21.69 3.92
N LEU A 17 11.69 21.11 3.35
CA LEU A 17 11.61 19.98 2.43
C LEU A 17 10.92 18.78 3.06
N ALA A 18 11.29 18.40 4.28
CA ALA A 18 10.72 17.23 4.95
C ALA A 18 9.20 17.31 5.01
N ARG A 19 8.65 18.46 5.40
CA ARG A 19 7.20 18.68 5.46
C ARG A 19 6.55 18.59 4.07
N SER A 20 7.16 19.22 3.06
CA SER A 20 6.64 19.16 1.69
C SER A 20 6.62 17.75 1.13
N VAL A 21 7.67 16.97 1.38
CA VAL A 21 7.75 15.54 0.99
C VAL A 21 6.64 14.75 1.67
N LEU A 22 6.37 15.00 2.96
CA LEU A 22 5.36 14.28 3.71
C LEU A 22 3.93 14.61 3.26
N ASP A 23 3.65 15.89 3.03
CA ASP A 23 2.34 16.35 2.53
C ASP A 23 2.06 15.74 1.14
N GLN A 24 3.05 15.71 0.25
CA GLN A 24 2.92 15.07 -1.07
C GLN A 24 2.85 13.54 -0.98
N LEU A 25 3.63 12.91 -0.11
CA LEU A 25 3.61 11.46 0.08
C LEU A 25 2.27 10.97 0.62
N ALA A 26 1.59 11.76 1.46
CA ALA A 26 0.24 11.47 1.94
C ALA A 26 -0.82 11.43 0.83
N GLU A 27 -0.54 12.04 -0.32
CA GLU A 27 -1.44 12.12 -1.48
C GLU A 27 -0.96 11.27 -2.66
N THR A 28 0.21 10.66 -2.55
CA THR A 28 0.82 9.85 -3.61
C THR A 28 0.41 8.39 -3.43
N SER A 29 -0.16 7.79 -4.48
CA SER A 29 -0.52 6.36 -4.45
C SER A 29 0.74 5.48 -4.42
N GLU A 30 0.62 4.24 -3.92
CA GLU A 30 1.74 3.28 -3.94
C GLU A 30 2.24 3.02 -5.38
N PHE A 31 1.32 3.01 -6.35
CA PHE A 31 1.64 2.85 -7.76
C PHE A 31 2.46 4.02 -8.32
N ASP A 32 2.04 5.25 -8.02
CA ASP A 32 2.75 6.45 -8.47
C ASP A 32 4.12 6.55 -7.80
N LEU A 33 4.20 6.26 -6.51
CA LEU A 33 5.45 6.22 -5.77
C LEU A 33 6.41 5.19 -6.37
N GLY A 34 5.91 4.00 -6.71
CA GLY A 34 6.68 2.96 -7.39
C GLY A 34 7.16 3.39 -8.78
N THR A 35 6.32 4.09 -9.54
CA THR A 35 6.67 4.63 -10.86
C THR A 35 7.77 5.70 -10.75
N GLN A 36 7.65 6.61 -9.78
CA GLN A 36 8.66 7.62 -9.51
C GLN A 36 9.98 7.01 -9.01
N ALA A 37 9.92 5.94 -8.22
CA ALA A 37 11.09 5.23 -7.74
C ALA A 37 11.89 4.55 -8.87
N ARG A 38 11.21 4.02 -9.88
CA ARG A 38 11.84 3.35 -11.03
C ARG A 38 12.68 4.30 -11.89
N SER A 39 12.35 5.59 -11.92
CA SER A 39 13.11 6.57 -12.69
C SER A 39 14.42 6.99 -12.02
N LEU A 40 14.72 6.49 -10.82
CA LEU A 40 15.94 6.85 -10.09
C LEU A 40 17.18 6.14 -10.63
N THR A 41 18.15 6.96 -11.02
CA THR A 41 19.53 6.52 -11.20
C THR A 41 20.18 6.18 -9.85
N ASP A 42 21.26 5.39 -9.85
CA ASP A 42 21.98 5.04 -8.63
C ASP A 42 22.48 6.25 -7.82
N PRO A 43 23.04 7.32 -8.44
CA PRO A 43 23.43 8.52 -7.71
C PRO A 43 22.25 9.21 -7.03
N GLN A 44 21.11 9.34 -7.73
CA GLN A 44 19.89 9.95 -7.17
C GLN A 44 19.33 9.13 -6.02
N PHE A 45 19.30 7.79 -6.17
CA PHE A 45 18.91 6.90 -5.09
C PHE A 45 19.76 7.11 -3.84
N ARG A 46 21.10 7.18 -3.99
CA ARG A 46 22.00 7.41 -2.85
C ARG A 46 21.73 8.75 -2.16
N MET A 47 21.56 9.82 -2.93
CA MET A 47 21.19 11.13 -2.39
C MET A 47 19.88 11.08 -1.59
N VAL A 48 18.86 10.41 -2.12
CA VAL A 48 17.59 10.23 -1.39
C VAL A 48 17.80 9.40 -0.13
N ALA A 49 18.50 8.28 -0.21
CA ALA A 49 18.75 7.39 0.92
C ALA A 49 19.47 8.12 2.06
N ASP A 50 20.51 8.88 1.75
CA ASP A 50 21.27 9.65 2.74
C ASP A 50 20.42 10.76 3.36
N TRP A 51 19.59 11.45 2.56
CA TRP A 51 18.64 12.44 3.07
C TRP A 51 17.60 11.81 4.01
N ILE A 52 17.00 10.67 3.64
CA ILE A 52 16.05 9.93 4.48
C ILE A 52 16.72 9.53 5.80
N VAL A 53 17.93 8.99 5.77
CA VAL A 53 18.67 8.62 6.99
C VAL A 53 18.90 9.84 7.87
N SER A 54 19.33 10.96 7.29
CA SER A 54 19.54 12.22 8.01
C SER A 54 18.27 12.71 8.70
N GLU A 55 17.14 12.71 7.99
CA GLU A 55 15.85 13.16 8.56
C GLU A 55 15.32 12.20 9.63
N VAL A 56 15.57 10.89 9.52
CA VAL A 56 15.18 9.93 10.56
C VAL A 56 16.03 10.08 11.82
N LEU A 57 17.32 10.41 11.67
CA LEU A 57 18.24 10.62 12.79
C LEU A 57 18.09 11.98 13.46
N ASP A 58 17.44 12.95 12.80
CA ASP A 58 17.15 14.25 13.37
C ASP A 58 16.16 14.12 14.54
N SER A 59 16.73 14.02 15.75
CA SER A 59 16.00 13.83 17.00
C SER A 59 14.98 14.94 17.30
N ALA A 60 15.18 16.16 16.79
CA ALA A 60 14.22 17.25 16.94
C ALA A 60 12.94 17.02 16.11
N LYS A 61 13.03 16.18 15.08
CA LYS A 61 11.93 15.81 14.18
C LYS A 61 11.44 14.38 14.38
N PHE A 62 12.02 13.63 15.32
CA PHE A 62 11.68 12.22 15.51
C PHE A 62 10.18 12.06 15.75
N ASN A 63 9.53 11.42 14.80
CA ASN A 63 8.10 11.17 14.82
C ASN A 63 7.83 9.86 14.13
N ALA A 64 7.23 8.93 14.85
CA ALA A 64 6.90 7.59 14.35
C ALA A 64 6.23 7.58 12.97
N ILE A 65 5.32 8.52 12.72
CA ILE A 65 4.61 8.62 11.44
C ILE A 65 5.57 9.09 10.34
N PHE A 66 6.43 10.06 10.63
CA PHE A 66 7.40 10.58 9.68
C PHE A 66 8.47 9.53 9.36
N THR A 67 9.02 8.86 10.38
CA THR A 67 9.95 7.74 10.20
C THR A 67 9.30 6.62 9.38
N GLY A 68 8.04 6.27 9.66
CA GLY A 68 7.30 5.29 8.89
C GLY A 68 7.10 5.68 7.42
N ALA A 69 6.77 6.94 7.16
CA ALA A 69 6.59 7.49 5.82
C ALA A 69 7.90 7.48 5.00
N LEU A 70 8.98 7.97 5.60
CA LEU A 70 10.30 7.99 4.99
C LEU A 70 10.83 6.57 4.74
N PHE A 71 10.61 5.65 5.68
CA PHE A 71 10.97 4.24 5.51
C PHE A 71 10.12 3.55 4.42
N HIS A 72 8.83 3.89 4.29
CA HIS A 72 7.99 3.42 3.20
C HIS A 72 8.56 3.85 1.84
N MET A 73 8.87 5.14 1.69
CA MET A 73 9.46 5.69 0.48
C MET A 73 10.84 5.07 0.15
N PHE A 74 11.68 4.85 1.16
CA PHE A 74 12.96 4.15 1.02
C PHE A 74 12.76 2.72 0.53
N LEU A 75 11.86 1.95 1.17
CA LEU A 75 11.59 0.57 0.77
C LEU A 75 11.11 0.49 -0.68
N THR A 76 10.19 1.37 -1.08
CA THR A 76 9.70 1.42 -2.47
C THR A 76 10.84 1.68 -3.45
N ALA A 77 11.80 2.55 -3.11
CA ALA A 77 12.98 2.79 -3.93
C ALA A 77 13.96 1.60 -4.00
N THR A 78 14.06 0.81 -2.92
CA THR A 78 14.94 -0.38 -2.88
C THR A 78 14.39 -1.61 -3.60
N GLN A 79 13.07 -1.69 -3.84
CA GLN A 79 12.45 -2.79 -4.58
C GLN A 79 12.91 -2.84 -6.04
N TYR A 80 13.42 -1.72 -6.56
CA TYR A 80 13.90 -1.59 -7.93
C TYR A 80 15.45 -1.58 -7.96
N GLY A 81 16.03 -2.30 -8.92
CA GLY A 81 17.48 -2.32 -9.13
C GLY A 81 18.28 -3.24 -8.20
N GLY A 82 17.65 -4.22 -7.54
CA GLY A 82 18.36 -5.22 -6.71
C GLY A 82 18.93 -4.67 -5.40
N ARG A 83 18.43 -3.52 -4.93
CA ARG A 83 18.97 -2.76 -3.79
C ARG A 83 18.47 -3.24 -2.42
N GLY A 84 17.93 -4.46 -2.33
CA GLY A 84 17.30 -4.98 -1.11
C GLY A 84 18.27 -5.11 0.08
N GLU A 85 19.55 -5.31 -0.19
CA GLU A 85 20.60 -5.38 0.83
C GLU A 85 20.78 -4.05 1.58
N LEU A 86 20.45 -2.92 0.95
CA LEU A 86 20.56 -1.59 1.55
C LEU A 86 19.57 -1.36 2.70
N VAL A 87 18.55 -2.22 2.85
CA VAL A 87 17.66 -2.20 4.01
C VAL A 87 18.41 -2.54 5.30
N ALA A 88 19.36 -3.47 5.25
CA ALA A 88 20.18 -3.81 6.41
C ALA A 88 21.16 -2.66 6.75
N GLU A 89 21.72 -2.00 5.75
CA GLU A 89 22.55 -0.81 5.95
C GLU A 89 21.76 0.34 6.57
N PHE A 90 20.53 0.57 6.09
CA PHE A 90 19.63 1.56 6.65
C PHE A 90 19.36 1.29 8.14
N GLU A 91 19.00 0.05 8.51
CA GLU A 91 18.78 -0.37 9.90
C GLU A 91 19.99 -0.07 10.79
N MET A 92 21.21 -0.42 10.32
CA MET A 92 22.45 -0.12 11.05
C MET A 92 22.66 1.38 11.26
N LYS A 93 22.39 2.19 10.23
CA LYS A 93 22.55 3.65 10.27
C LYS A 93 21.57 4.31 11.25
N VAL A 94 20.28 3.96 11.16
CA VAL A 94 19.23 4.60 12.00
C VAL A 94 19.14 4.03 13.41
N LYS A 95 19.74 2.86 13.67
CA LYS A 95 19.70 2.15 14.97
C LYS A 95 18.27 1.87 15.46
N ILE A 96 17.34 1.67 14.54
CA ILE A 96 15.96 1.25 14.80
C ILE A 96 15.83 -0.16 14.25
N SER A 97 15.37 -1.10 15.08
CA SER A 97 15.22 -2.48 14.66
C SER A 97 14.28 -2.61 13.47
N ARG A 98 14.56 -3.58 12.59
CA ARG A 98 13.74 -3.86 11.41
C ARG A 98 12.26 -4.00 11.77
N SER A 99 11.93 -4.80 12.78
CA SER A 99 10.54 -5.00 13.21
C SER A 99 9.86 -3.70 13.60
N GLN A 100 10.58 -2.76 14.22
CA GLN A 100 10.03 -1.46 14.58
C GLN A 100 9.83 -0.59 13.33
N LEU A 101 10.78 -0.56 12.39
CA LEU A 101 10.63 0.19 11.13
C LEU A 101 9.41 -0.25 10.32
N TYR A 102 9.17 -1.57 10.20
CA TYR A 102 7.98 -2.08 9.53
C TYR A 102 6.68 -1.71 10.25
N ARG A 103 6.64 -1.77 11.58
CA ARG A 103 5.47 -1.28 12.34
C ARG A 103 5.21 0.20 12.11
N LEU A 104 6.25 1.02 12.05
CA LEU A 104 6.12 2.46 11.76
C LEU A 104 5.58 2.69 10.35
N LYS A 105 6.07 1.92 9.36
CA LYS A 105 5.51 1.92 8.00
C LYS A 105 4.03 1.56 8.02
N ASP A 106 3.63 0.52 8.74
CA ASP A 106 2.23 0.09 8.77
C ASP A 106 1.33 1.17 9.40
N ILE A 107 1.81 1.86 10.45
CA ILE A 107 1.13 3.03 11.02
C ILE A 107 0.97 4.13 9.97
N HIS A 108 2.03 4.43 9.20
CA HIS A 108 1.95 5.42 8.12
C HIS A 108 0.97 5.00 7.01
N LEU A 109 0.95 3.74 6.61
CA LEU A 109 0.02 3.27 5.58
C LEU A 109 -1.44 3.36 6.03
N ALA A 110 -1.72 3.00 7.30
CA ALA A 110 -3.08 3.00 7.83
C ALA A 110 -3.58 4.40 8.21
N PHE A 111 -2.71 5.26 8.77
CA PHE A 111 -3.10 6.53 9.39
C PHE A 111 -2.30 7.74 8.92
N GLY A 112 -1.28 7.56 8.08
CA GLY A 112 -0.35 8.62 7.70
C GLY A 112 -1.03 9.82 7.07
N CYS A 113 -1.91 9.59 6.10
CA CYS A 113 -2.65 10.66 5.44
C CYS A 113 -3.52 11.45 6.43
N LEU A 114 -4.31 10.75 7.26
CA LEU A 114 -5.14 11.36 8.30
C LEU A 114 -4.31 12.19 9.28
N LEU A 115 -3.25 11.61 9.84
CA LEU A 115 -2.49 12.22 10.94
C LEU A 115 -1.53 13.33 10.48
N ILE A 116 -1.20 13.37 9.18
CA ILE A 116 -0.50 14.49 8.55
C ILE A 116 -1.47 15.66 8.33
N LYS A 117 -2.68 15.40 7.80
CA LYS A 117 -3.68 16.43 7.50
C LYS A 117 -4.42 16.96 8.73
N GLU A 118 -4.59 16.14 9.77
CA GLU A 118 -5.31 16.47 11.00
C GLU A 118 -4.40 16.35 12.25
N PRO A 119 -3.49 17.32 12.50
CA PRO A 119 -2.58 17.26 13.66
C PRO A 119 -3.29 17.18 15.02
N SER A 120 -4.50 17.74 15.14
CA SER A 120 -5.32 17.69 16.35
C SER A 120 -5.71 16.25 16.73
N VAL A 121 -5.95 15.40 15.72
CA VAL A 121 -6.28 13.98 15.89
C VAL A 121 -5.05 13.18 16.33
N ARG A 122 -3.85 13.54 15.85
CA ARG A 122 -2.59 12.85 16.19
C ARG A 122 -2.36 12.71 17.68
N HIS A 123 -2.60 13.76 18.46
CA HIS A 123 -2.38 13.75 19.91
C HIS A 123 -3.38 12.87 20.68
N ARG A 124 -4.44 12.41 20.02
CA ARG A 124 -5.46 11.51 20.59
C ARG A 124 -5.12 10.04 20.43
N PHE A 125 -4.05 9.73 19.69
CA PHE A 125 -3.59 8.37 19.46
C PHE A 125 -2.27 8.10 20.17
N PRO A 126 -2.31 7.47 21.36
CA PRO A 126 -1.12 6.85 21.93
C PRO A 126 -0.46 5.88 20.95
N MET A 127 0.87 5.77 21.01
CA MET A 127 1.63 4.90 20.11
C MET A 127 1.13 3.45 20.09
N GLU A 128 0.80 2.91 21.26
CA GLU A 128 0.36 1.52 21.39
C GLU A 128 -1.01 1.25 20.75
N SER A 129 -1.91 2.25 20.68
CA SER A 129 -3.18 2.06 19.96
C SER A 129 -2.98 2.12 18.45
N LEU A 130 -2.09 2.99 17.96
CA LEU A 130 -1.71 3.02 16.54
C LEU A 130 -1.14 1.67 16.11
N LYS A 131 -0.20 1.11 16.88
CA LYS A 131 0.40 -0.20 16.60
C LYS A 131 -0.64 -1.33 16.48
N LEU A 132 -1.69 -1.29 17.30
CA LEU A 132 -2.75 -2.29 17.25
C LEU A 132 -3.63 -2.10 16.00
N LEU A 133 -4.09 -0.87 15.78
CA LEU A 133 -5.04 -0.55 14.71
C LEU A 133 -4.42 -0.59 13.31
N SER A 134 -3.10 -0.41 13.22
CA SER A 134 -2.36 -0.51 11.96
C SER A 134 -1.99 -1.94 11.58
N SER A 135 -2.32 -2.94 12.40
CA SER A 135 -2.05 -4.34 12.09
C SER A 135 -2.81 -4.78 10.83
N SER A 136 -2.20 -5.66 10.03
CA SER A 136 -2.77 -6.16 8.78
C SER A 136 -4.12 -6.86 8.95
N GLY A 137 -4.38 -7.42 10.12
CA GLY A 137 -5.65 -8.07 10.45
C GLY A 137 -6.74 -7.13 10.99
N THR A 138 -6.48 -5.82 11.10
CA THR A 138 -7.49 -4.85 11.56
C THR A 138 -8.32 -4.37 10.38
N GLU A 139 -9.64 -4.54 10.47
CA GLU A 139 -10.56 -4.06 9.46
C GLU A 139 -10.60 -2.52 9.39
N GLN A 140 -10.88 -1.99 8.20
CA GLN A 140 -10.95 -0.54 7.99
C GLN A 140 -12.05 0.11 8.87
N ALA A 141 -13.18 -0.57 9.08
CA ALA A 141 -14.25 -0.09 9.95
C ALA A 141 -13.78 0.20 11.40
N ALA A 142 -12.91 -0.66 11.96
CA ALA A 142 -12.32 -0.41 13.28
C ALA A 142 -11.43 0.85 13.32
N ARG A 143 -10.71 1.12 12.22
CA ARG A 143 -9.86 2.32 12.08
C ARG A 143 -10.71 3.58 11.92
N ASP A 144 -11.81 3.48 11.19
CA ASP A 144 -12.77 4.58 10.99
C ASP A 144 -13.46 4.93 12.31
N GLU A 145 -13.93 3.94 13.09
CA GLU A 145 -14.50 4.18 14.43
C GLU A 145 -13.50 4.85 15.38
N ALA A 146 -12.25 4.38 15.40
CA ALA A 146 -11.18 5.01 16.18
C ALA A 146 -10.92 6.45 15.75
N THR A 147 -10.95 6.73 14.44
CA THR A 147 -10.77 8.07 13.89
C THR A 147 -11.91 8.99 14.29
N GLU A 148 -13.16 8.53 14.22
CA GLU A 148 -14.33 9.31 14.65
C GLU A 148 -14.31 9.61 16.15
N LEU A 149 -13.87 8.65 16.98
CA LEU A 149 -13.67 8.89 18.40
C LEU A 149 -12.63 9.99 18.64
N ALA A 150 -11.51 9.94 17.92
CA ALA A 150 -10.45 10.94 18.03
C ALA A 150 -10.89 12.33 17.54
N ARG A 151 -11.71 12.42 16.49
CA ARG A 151 -12.30 13.67 15.99
C ARG A 151 -13.26 14.31 16.99
N LYS A 152 -13.94 13.51 17.81
CA LYS A 152 -14.74 13.99 18.96
C LYS A 152 -13.87 14.53 20.11
N GLY A 153 -12.54 14.47 19.99
CA GLY A 153 -11.60 14.95 20.99
C GLY A 153 -11.26 13.92 22.07
N GLU A 154 -11.76 12.69 21.94
CA GLU A 154 -11.49 11.61 22.90
C GLU A 154 -10.19 10.88 22.57
N THR A 155 -9.54 10.31 23.59
CA THR A 155 -8.27 9.59 23.40
C THR A 155 -8.53 8.12 23.08
N VAL A 156 -7.95 7.64 21.98
CA VAL A 156 -8.04 6.24 21.55
C VAL A 156 -7.06 5.40 22.35
N THR A 157 -7.44 5.06 23.58
CA THR A 157 -6.62 4.22 24.46
C THR A 157 -6.45 2.81 23.88
N ILE A 158 -5.48 2.05 24.41
CA ILE A 158 -5.28 0.63 24.06
C ILE A 158 -6.56 -0.18 24.26
N LYS A 159 -7.32 0.11 25.34
CA LYS A 159 -8.58 -0.58 25.63
C LYS A 159 -9.62 -0.31 24.55
N LYS A 160 -9.79 0.97 24.17
CA LYS A 160 -10.72 1.37 23.10
C LYS A 160 -10.33 0.78 21.74
N ALA A 161 -9.03 0.79 21.41
CA ALA A 161 -8.55 0.14 20.19
C ALA A 161 -8.90 -1.36 20.15
N LYS A 162 -8.74 -2.09 21.26
CA LYS A 162 -9.14 -3.51 21.35
C LYS A 162 -10.66 -3.69 21.20
N GLU A 163 -11.46 -2.80 21.79
CA GLU A 163 -12.93 -2.82 21.65
C GLU A 163 -13.33 -2.65 20.17
N PHE A 164 -12.76 -1.66 19.47
CA PHE A 164 -13.05 -1.43 18.05
C PHE A 164 -12.65 -2.62 17.16
N ILE A 165 -11.48 -3.20 17.41
CA ILE A 165 -11.02 -4.40 16.69
C ILE A 165 -11.98 -5.56 16.96
N ALA A 166 -12.38 -5.79 18.22
CA ALA A 166 -13.26 -6.91 18.57
C ALA A 166 -14.66 -6.78 17.95
N ASN A 167 -15.22 -5.56 17.95
CA ASN A 167 -16.55 -5.30 17.39
C ASN A 167 -16.61 -5.46 15.87
N ASN A 168 -15.47 -5.20 15.21
CA ASN A 168 -15.32 -5.29 13.75
C ASN A 168 -14.48 -6.50 13.34
N SER A 169 -14.29 -7.48 14.23
CA SER A 169 -13.74 -8.77 13.82
C SER A 169 -14.92 -9.62 13.37
N LEU A 170 -14.87 -10.14 12.14
CA LEU A 170 -15.77 -11.23 11.74
C LEU A 170 -15.80 -12.31 12.84
N PRO A 171 -16.96 -12.95 13.10
CA PRO A 171 -17.04 -14.02 14.07
C PRO A 171 -15.96 -15.04 13.75
N LYS A 172 -14.95 -15.15 14.64
CA LYS A 172 -14.09 -16.33 14.62
C LYS A 172 -15.04 -17.49 14.89
N GLU A 173 -15.20 -18.37 13.91
CA GLU A 173 -15.76 -19.69 14.15
C GLU A 173 -15.12 -20.22 15.45
N PRO A 174 -15.93 -20.69 16.41
CA PRO A 174 -15.40 -21.08 17.71
C PRO A 174 -14.35 -22.15 17.46
N ALA A 175 -13.11 -21.83 17.81
CA ALA A 175 -12.06 -22.81 17.94
C ALA A 175 -12.59 -23.89 18.88
N GLY A 176 -12.93 -25.04 18.31
CA GLY A 176 -13.31 -26.22 19.06
C GLY A 176 -12.23 -26.47 20.10
N HIS A 177 -12.61 -26.31 21.36
CA HIS A 177 -11.90 -26.91 22.46
C HIS A 177 -12.07 -28.43 22.32
N GLU A 178 -11.09 -29.09 21.71
CA GLU A 178 -10.89 -30.50 21.95
C GLU A 178 -9.51 -30.69 22.58
N GLU A 179 -9.58 -31.18 23.81
CA GLU A 179 -8.48 -31.58 24.65
C GLU A 179 -7.61 -32.63 23.92
N GLN A 180 -6.30 -32.48 24.00
CA GLN A 180 -5.38 -33.58 23.71
C GLN A 180 -5.74 -34.80 24.57
N PRO A 181 -5.56 -36.01 24.01
CA PRO A 181 -4.44 -36.78 24.51
C PRO A 181 -3.57 -37.41 23.41
N SER A 182 -2.29 -37.52 23.78
CA SER A 182 -1.19 -38.29 23.16
C SER A 182 -1.59 -39.62 22.51
N CYS A 183 -1.04 -39.90 21.31
CA CYS A 183 -0.29 -41.13 21.01
C CYS A 183 0.34 -41.14 19.60
N GLU A 184 1.35 -42.00 19.48
CA GLU A 184 2.37 -42.20 18.44
C GLU A 184 1.90 -42.74 17.07
N VAL A 185 2.71 -42.39 16.04
CA VAL A 185 3.14 -43.18 14.87
C VAL A 185 2.10 -43.60 13.79
N GLY A 186 2.36 -43.17 12.55
CA GLY A 186 2.23 -44.03 11.36
C GLY A 186 1.38 -43.52 10.18
N LEU A 187 2.06 -43.23 9.07
CA LEU A 187 1.71 -43.54 7.66
C LEU A 187 0.38 -43.03 7.04
N LEU A 188 0.56 -42.20 6.00
CA LEU A 188 -0.33 -41.98 4.83
C LEU A 188 -0.78 -43.32 4.15
N PRO A 189 -1.73 -43.34 3.18
CA PRO A 189 -2.76 -42.34 2.76
C PRO A 189 -4.16 -42.96 2.48
N SER A 190 -5.22 -42.14 2.31
CA SER A 190 -6.12 -42.17 1.13
C SER A 190 -7.35 -41.25 1.26
N PRO A 191 -7.97 -40.85 0.13
CA PRO A 191 -8.96 -39.77 0.02
C PRO A 191 -10.42 -40.27 0.02
N ASP A 192 -11.35 -39.31 -0.12
CA ASP A 192 -12.82 -39.40 -0.07
C ASP A 192 -13.38 -39.38 1.36
N GLU A 193 -14.37 -38.55 1.74
CA GLU A 193 -15.53 -38.06 1.00
C GLU A 193 -15.84 -36.59 1.37
N THR A 194 -16.25 -35.81 0.38
CA THR A 194 -16.75 -34.45 0.56
C THR A 194 -18.27 -34.52 0.66
N GLU A 195 -18.83 -34.36 1.87
CA GLU A 195 -20.26 -34.05 2.02
C GLU A 195 -20.44 -32.55 2.18
N ALA A 196 -21.17 -31.99 1.22
CA ALA A 196 -21.55 -30.59 1.12
C ALA A 196 -22.55 -30.23 2.23
N ILE A 197 -22.32 -29.09 2.89
CA ILE A 197 -23.36 -28.36 3.60
C ILE A 197 -23.57 -27.04 2.88
N ASP A 198 -24.71 -26.94 2.22
CA ASP A 198 -25.25 -25.76 1.56
C ASP A 198 -25.37 -24.58 2.54
N THR A 199 -24.71 -23.47 2.20
CA THR A 199 -25.09 -22.14 2.69
C THR A 199 -25.27 -21.24 1.48
N PRO A 200 -26.33 -20.40 1.43
CA PRO A 200 -26.75 -19.75 0.19
C PRO A 200 -25.74 -18.67 -0.20
N ALA A 201 -24.97 -18.94 -1.26
CA ALA A 201 -24.15 -17.95 -1.93
C ALA A 201 -25.06 -16.83 -2.44
N THR A 202 -24.86 -15.62 -1.92
CA THR A 202 -25.51 -14.42 -2.43
C THR A 202 -25.01 -14.20 -3.86
N PRO A 203 -25.87 -14.28 -4.89
CA PRO A 203 -25.44 -14.07 -6.25
C PRO A 203 -25.22 -12.56 -6.45
N GLY A 204 -24.00 -12.14 -6.77
CA GLY A 204 -23.80 -10.77 -7.25
C GLY A 204 -22.48 -10.08 -6.96
N VAL A 205 -21.50 -10.71 -6.32
CA VAL A 205 -20.18 -10.06 -6.15
C VAL A 205 -19.19 -10.64 -7.15
N LEU A 206 -19.17 -10.05 -8.35
CA LEU A 206 -18.27 -10.44 -9.45
C LEU A 206 -16.81 -9.97 -9.25
N TRP A 207 -16.55 -9.11 -8.25
CA TRP A 207 -15.21 -8.56 -7.99
C TRP A 207 -15.05 -8.24 -6.49
N ARG A 208 -13.93 -8.64 -5.90
CA ARG A 208 -13.48 -8.17 -4.57
C ARG A 208 -12.08 -7.61 -4.73
N TYR A 209 -11.94 -6.30 -4.54
CA TYR A 209 -10.66 -5.60 -4.56
C TYR A 209 -9.92 -5.86 -3.24
N CYS A 210 -8.73 -6.48 -3.33
CA CYS A 210 -7.81 -6.63 -2.22
C CYS A 210 -6.49 -5.94 -2.60
N ASP A 211 -6.06 -5.03 -1.74
CA ASP A 211 -5.16 -3.88 -1.97
C ASP A 211 -3.78 -4.14 -2.61
N ARG A 212 -3.40 -5.38 -2.94
CA ARG A 212 -2.15 -5.69 -3.67
C ARG A 212 -2.24 -6.86 -4.66
N LEU A 213 -3.42 -7.45 -4.88
CA LEU A 213 -3.60 -8.56 -5.82
C LEU A 213 -5.03 -8.55 -6.36
N VAL A 214 -5.20 -8.29 -7.66
CA VAL A 214 -6.49 -8.54 -8.32
C VAL A 214 -6.61 -10.04 -8.56
N ARG A 215 -7.32 -10.74 -7.67
CA ARG A 215 -7.66 -12.15 -7.86
C ARG A 215 -8.92 -12.23 -8.71
N VAL A 216 -8.77 -12.51 -9.99
CA VAL A 216 -9.90 -12.81 -10.88
C VAL A 216 -10.24 -14.28 -10.74
N ILE A 217 -11.41 -14.59 -10.16
CA ILE A 217 -11.95 -15.95 -10.10
C ILE A 217 -12.97 -16.07 -11.23
N ILE A 218 -12.66 -16.91 -12.22
CA ILE A 218 -13.55 -17.15 -13.36
C ILE A 218 -14.19 -18.51 -13.13
N GLU A 219 -15.46 -18.49 -12.72
CA GLU A 219 -16.26 -19.71 -12.60
C GLU A 219 -16.89 -20.03 -13.97
N PRO A 220 -16.63 -21.21 -14.54
CA PRO A 220 -17.25 -21.59 -15.79
C PRO A 220 -18.76 -21.80 -15.59
N ALA A 221 -19.57 -21.17 -16.44
CA ALA A 221 -21.02 -21.29 -16.42
C ALA A 221 -21.53 -22.73 -16.71
N SER A 222 -20.65 -23.66 -17.08
CA SER A 222 -20.97 -25.07 -17.27
C SER A 222 -19.78 -25.96 -16.91
N LYS A 223 -20.04 -27.22 -16.52
CA LYS A 223 -19.03 -28.24 -16.17
C LYS A 223 -18.12 -28.69 -17.32
N ARG A 224 -18.04 -27.96 -18.43
CA ARG A 224 -17.13 -28.30 -19.53
C ARG A 224 -15.69 -27.99 -19.12
N THR A 225 -14.77 -28.83 -19.57
CA THR A 225 -13.32 -28.63 -19.41
C THR A 225 -12.94 -27.26 -19.93
N VAL A 226 -12.52 -26.40 -19.02
CA VAL A 226 -12.05 -25.05 -19.33
C VAL A 226 -10.65 -25.16 -19.91
N ASP A 227 -10.47 -24.65 -21.13
CA ASP A 227 -9.14 -24.51 -21.73
C ASP A 227 -8.44 -23.32 -21.05
N LEU A 228 -7.67 -23.64 -20.03
CA LEU A 228 -6.93 -22.68 -19.22
C LEU A 228 -5.90 -21.90 -20.06
N ASP A 229 -5.31 -22.53 -21.07
CA ASP A 229 -4.31 -21.89 -21.93
C ASP A 229 -4.95 -20.86 -22.85
N ALA A 230 -6.11 -21.18 -23.42
CA ALA A 230 -6.90 -20.22 -24.21
C ALA A 230 -7.35 -19.01 -23.37
N MET A 231 -7.73 -19.23 -22.10
CA MET A 231 -8.10 -18.14 -21.19
C MET A 231 -6.92 -17.26 -20.81
N ILE A 232 -5.77 -17.86 -20.46
CA ILE A 232 -4.54 -17.11 -20.15
C ILE A 232 -4.11 -16.29 -21.38
N TYR A 233 -4.20 -16.87 -22.57
CA TYR A 233 -3.91 -16.17 -23.82
C TYR A 233 -4.84 -14.97 -24.03
N ALA A 234 -6.15 -15.16 -23.89
CA ALA A 234 -7.14 -14.09 -24.06
C ALA A 234 -6.93 -12.92 -23.07
N LEU A 235 -6.61 -13.22 -21.80
CA LEU A 235 -6.32 -12.20 -20.79
C LEU A 235 -5.03 -11.42 -21.11
N ARG A 236 -3.98 -12.12 -21.55
CA ARG A 236 -2.73 -11.47 -21.99
C ARG A 236 -2.94 -10.57 -23.20
N GLU A 237 -3.78 -11.00 -24.14
CA GLU A 237 -4.08 -10.23 -25.34
C GLU A 237 -4.93 -8.99 -25.03
N ALA A 238 -5.90 -9.11 -24.12
CA ALA A 238 -6.68 -7.97 -23.64
C ALA A 238 -5.80 -6.93 -22.93
N LEU A 239 -4.84 -7.38 -22.10
CA LEU A 239 -3.86 -6.48 -21.46
C LEU A 239 -3.01 -5.75 -22.49
N ARG A 240 -2.49 -6.45 -23.52
CA ARG A 240 -1.71 -5.81 -24.59
C ARG A 240 -2.50 -4.77 -25.36
N ARG A 241 -3.79 -5.01 -25.63
CA ARG A 241 -4.64 -4.03 -26.33
C ARG A 241 -4.81 -2.76 -25.50
N ILE A 242 -5.09 -2.89 -24.21
CA ILE A 242 -5.25 -1.74 -23.30
C ILE A 242 -3.93 -0.96 -23.18
N GLU A 243 -2.78 -1.65 -23.12
CA GLU A 243 -1.46 -1.01 -23.13
C GLU A 243 -1.16 -0.29 -24.45
N GLY A 244 -1.55 -0.87 -25.59
CA GLY A 244 -1.40 -0.27 -26.91
C GLY A 244 -2.30 0.94 -27.15
N GLU A 245 -3.55 0.89 -26.70
CA GLU A 245 -4.50 2.01 -26.80
C GLU A 245 -4.02 3.23 -25.98
N ARG A 246 -3.45 3.00 -24.80
CA ARG A 246 -2.83 4.08 -23.99
C ARG A 246 -1.62 4.74 -24.64
N MET A 247 -0.94 4.05 -25.56
CA MET A 247 0.17 4.65 -26.33
C MET A 247 -0.31 5.44 -27.55
N SER A 248 -1.47 5.09 -28.14
CA SER A 248 -2.04 5.80 -29.29
C SER A 248 -2.78 7.09 -28.91
N ASP A 249 -3.38 7.18 -27.72
CA ASP A 249 -4.07 8.38 -27.24
C ASP A 249 -3.13 9.54 -26.82
N GLY A 250 -1.81 9.32 -26.89
CA GLY A 250 -0.78 10.31 -26.54
C GLY A 250 -0.30 11.23 -27.67
N ASN A 251 -0.86 11.14 -28.88
CA ASN A 251 -0.41 11.92 -30.03
C ASN A 251 -1.52 12.87 -30.53
N PRO A 252 -1.55 14.15 -30.10
CA PRO A 252 -2.45 15.12 -30.71
C PRO A 252 -1.95 15.38 -32.13
N SER A 253 -2.71 14.91 -33.11
CA SER A 253 -2.59 15.26 -34.52
C SER A 253 -2.66 16.77 -34.70
N ASN A 254 -1.49 17.41 -34.79
CA ASN A 254 -1.33 18.77 -35.27
C ASN A 254 -1.48 18.74 -36.80
N GLN A 255 -2.70 18.91 -37.30
CA GLN A 255 -2.95 19.24 -38.70
C GLN A 255 -4.31 19.95 -38.81
N ASP A 256 -4.39 21.14 -38.21
CA ASP A 256 -5.37 22.13 -38.63
C ASP A 256 -4.83 22.85 -39.86
N SER A 257 -5.44 22.51 -40.97
CA SER A 257 -5.53 23.27 -42.20
C SER A 257 -5.96 24.70 -41.89
N ASN A 258 -5.22 25.70 -42.39
CA ASN A 258 -5.82 26.99 -42.72
C ASN A 258 -5.11 27.55 -43.96
N GLU A 259 -5.77 27.34 -45.10
CA GLU A 259 -5.69 28.20 -46.26
C GLU A 259 -6.13 29.61 -45.86
N GLU A 260 -5.25 30.60 -45.95
CA GLU A 260 -5.69 31.98 -46.14
C GLU A 260 -5.00 32.59 -47.36
N GLN A 261 -5.88 33.21 -48.16
CA GLN A 261 -5.70 33.69 -49.50
C GLN A 261 -4.69 34.84 -49.58
N TYR A 262 -3.81 34.76 -50.59
CA TYR A 262 -3.13 35.94 -51.11
C TYR A 262 -4.15 36.84 -51.83
N ALA A 263 -4.43 37.99 -51.22
CA ALA A 263 -5.05 39.12 -51.92
C ALA A 263 -3.95 39.92 -52.62
N ASP A 264 -4.15 40.07 -53.92
CA ASP A 264 -3.43 40.87 -54.88
C ASP A 264 -3.55 42.37 -54.57
N VAL A 265 -2.42 43.08 -54.53
CA VAL A 265 -2.33 44.54 -54.67
C VAL A 265 -1.08 44.84 -55.49
N GLY A 266 -1.27 45.08 -56.78
CA GLY A 266 -0.23 45.52 -57.72
C GLY A 266 -0.69 45.52 -59.16
#